data_AF-A0A5B7FBG4-F1
#
_entry.id   AF-A0A5B7FBG4-F1
#
_cell.length_a   1.000
_cell.length_b   1.000
_cell.length_c   1.000
_cell.angle_alpha   90.00
_cell.angle_beta   90.00
_cell.angle_gamma   90.00
#
_symmetry.space_group_name_H-M   'P 1'
#
loop_
_entity.id
_entity.type
_entity.pdbx_description
1 polymer ?
#
loop_
_entity_poly.entity_id
_entity_poly.type
_entity_poly.pdbx_seq_one_letter_code
_entity_poly.pdbx_strand_id
1 'polypeptide(L)'
;MSAETTADGTNQGSADPLPVDLQVANLDQNIDAREMKRILFTVFRDHVMVEIMASASSCSSDDDYHKYEIDSEDIQEDSAVEYDLDYDPGKEIEDRVLHISVFVQSDGNLVASVRVPSQQDAQYAISQLHRKKIGAKRIIISYVNDNQPSPEIKRSKVIMLLQEVPGKKLPLFKFRELFERRFNETIGVSEMYNMRDIVTVSDSFTGRMVMLHPEYRHLQSPDLPEVIEETEGSCSRYCKLHSSEPDESIGWAERDHNTSLPNVGLTLRDLGAAIHALLQSHSGFLPLASLVECYQAELGPLEECEGGVPLEHLISCLSGISIVITAAGFKYIKWAENKILDEADELARSVSPPLVEQLALFSRELVDLFKTFPHCRLPFSRFIPAYHHHFGRQCRVADYGFTKLADLFDALPHIIQILGEGNKRILTLAHKAQIKRFSSDLLRVLKGQPTKSITLETFSSAYEKVINRQWNVVDYGVFDIEDLLTEVGETTVIVTRSGAEITVAIPKREQTSEEIERTRLFAAEVVELLRHSPQCKMQFNRFIPAYHHHFGRQCRVADYGFSKLIELFEAIPDIVQFFELY
;
A
#
# COMPACT_ATOMS: atom_id res chain seq x y z
N MET A 1 -27.62 -27.07 -39.15
CA MET A 1 -27.77 -25.61 -39.07
C MET A 1 -26.91 -25.17 -37.92
N SER A 2 -25.72 -24.73 -38.30
CA SER A 2 -24.58 -24.39 -37.47
C SER A 2 -24.81 -23.04 -36.80
N ALA A 3 -24.54 -22.93 -35.51
CA ALA A 3 -24.37 -21.66 -34.82
C ALA A 3 -22.88 -21.55 -34.52
N GLU A 4 -22.22 -20.61 -35.20
CA GLU A 4 -20.81 -20.27 -35.04
C GLU A 4 -20.63 -19.50 -33.72
N THR A 5 -19.76 -20.03 -32.88
CA THR A 5 -19.25 -19.39 -31.67
C THR A 5 -18.09 -18.48 -32.08
N THR A 6 -18.30 -17.17 -32.06
CA THR A 6 -17.20 -16.19 -32.16
C THR A 6 -16.51 -16.10 -30.81
N ALA A 7 -15.32 -16.71 -30.71
CA ALA A 7 -14.37 -16.49 -29.65
C ALA A 7 -13.72 -15.11 -29.85
N ASP A 8 -14.04 -14.16 -28.99
CA ASP A 8 -13.33 -12.88 -28.94
C ASP A 8 -12.07 -13.07 -28.09
N GLY A 9 -10.92 -12.84 -28.73
CA GLY A 9 -9.60 -13.01 -28.14
C GLY A 9 -9.40 -12.04 -26.98
N THR A 10 -9.01 -12.58 -25.83
CA THR A 10 -8.44 -11.83 -24.72
C THR A 10 -7.17 -11.13 -25.19
N ASN A 11 -7.31 -9.86 -25.56
CA ASN A 11 -6.20 -8.95 -25.81
C ASN A 11 -5.60 -8.59 -24.44
N GLN A 12 -4.67 -9.41 -23.95
CA GLN A 12 -3.75 -9.01 -22.88
C GLN A 12 -2.80 -7.96 -23.47
N GLY A 13 -3.28 -6.71 -23.54
CA GLY A 13 -2.40 -5.57 -23.76
C GLY A 13 -1.55 -5.37 -22.52
N SER A 14 -0.25 -5.69 -22.63
CA SER A 14 0.76 -5.03 -21.80
C SER A 14 0.60 -3.53 -22.04
N ALA A 15 0.09 -2.80 -21.06
CA ALA A 15 0.04 -1.34 -21.15
C ALA A 15 1.48 -0.83 -21.21
N ASP A 16 1.91 -0.33 -22.36
CA ASP A 16 3.21 0.31 -22.51
C ASP A 16 3.37 1.40 -21.44
N PRO A 17 4.53 1.50 -20.76
CA PRO A 17 4.73 2.50 -19.72
C PRO A 17 4.58 3.91 -20.29
N LEU A 18 3.64 4.68 -19.73
CA LEU A 18 3.38 6.06 -20.14
C LEU A 18 4.55 6.96 -19.73
N PRO A 19 5.08 7.81 -20.64
CA PRO A 19 6.10 8.79 -20.33
C PRO A 19 5.70 9.75 -19.21
N VAL A 20 6.66 10.11 -18.36
CA VAL A 20 6.44 10.99 -17.21
C VAL A 20 7.32 12.24 -17.31
N ASP A 21 6.72 13.41 -17.07
CA ASP A 21 7.42 14.69 -17.04
C ASP A 21 7.79 15.09 -15.60
N LEU A 22 9.09 15.25 -15.36
CA LEU A 22 9.69 15.75 -14.12
C LEU A 22 10.15 17.20 -14.27
N GLN A 23 9.89 18.01 -13.26
CA GLN A 23 10.44 19.35 -13.13
C GLN A 23 11.68 19.34 -12.23
N VAL A 24 12.76 19.96 -12.71
CA VAL A 24 13.99 20.17 -11.93
C VAL A 24 14.17 21.66 -11.67
N ALA A 25 14.07 22.05 -10.41
CA ALA A 25 14.18 23.42 -9.92
C ALA A 25 15.45 23.66 -9.10
N ASN A 26 15.65 24.92 -8.70
CA ASN A 26 16.81 25.40 -7.94
C ASN A 26 18.15 25.14 -8.65
N LEU A 27 18.16 25.29 -9.98
CA LEU A 27 19.36 25.15 -10.80
C LEU A 27 20.31 26.33 -10.54
N ASP A 28 21.62 26.07 -10.67
CA ASP A 28 22.66 27.08 -10.52
C ASP A 28 22.63 28.06 -11.69
N GLN A 29 22.37 29.34 -11.41
CA GLN A 29 22.25 30.40 -12.41
C GLN A 29 23.61 30.81 -13.01
N ASN A 30 24.73 30.39 -12.39
CA ASN A 30 26.06 30.63 -12.93
C ASN A 30 26.40 29.70 -14.11
N ILE A 31 25.61 28.65 -14.32
CA ILE A 31 25.76 27.71 -15.43
C ILE A 31 24.77 28.11 -16.51
N ASP A 32 25.25 28.26 -17.75
CA ASP A 32 24.38 28.61 -18.87
C ASP A 32 23.37 27.49 -19.18
N ALA A 33 22.24 27.84 -19.79
CA ALA A 33 21.14 26.90 -20.03
C ALA A 33 21.53 25.72 -20.94
N ARG A 34 22.48 25.90 -21.89
CA ARG A 34 22.90 24.82 -22.78
C ARG A 34 23.80 23.83 -22.04
N GLU A 35 24.72 24.33 -21.23
CA GLU A 35 25.56 23.48 -20.40
C GLU A 35 24.77 22.79 -19.29
N MET A 36 23.83 23.49 -18.65
CA MET A 36 22.90 22.89 -17.68
C MET A 36 22.09 21.76 -18.32
N LYS A 37 21.59 21.95 -19.55
CA LYS A 37 20.89 20.88 -20.29
C LYS A 37 21.77 19.65 -20.49
N ARG A 38 23.04 19.82 -20.86
CA ARG A 38 24.00 18.71 -21.03
C ARG A 38 24.27 17.99 -19.71
N ILE A 39 24.51 18.73 -18.63
CA ILE A 39 24.74 18.16 -17.30
C ILE A 39 23.53 17.35 -16.85
N LEU A 40 22.31 17.90 -16.98
CA LEU A 40 21.09 17.19 -16.62
C LEU A 40 20.88 15.94 -17.47
N PHE A 41 21.18 16.01 -18.77
CA PHE A 41 21.10 14.84 -19.65
C PHE A 41 22.02 13.72 -19.19
N THR A 42 23.30 14.01 -18.93
CA THR A 42 24.26 13.03 -18.41
C THR A 42 23.80 12.47 -17.06
N VAL A 43 23.38 13.34 -16.14
CA VAL A 43 23.01 12.94 -14.79
C VAL A 43 21.76 12.06 -14.78
N PHE A 44 20.73 12.37 -15.56
CA PHE A 44 19.51 11.55 -15.63
C PHE A 44 19.71 10.25 -16.41
N ARG A 45 20.54 10.25 -17.46
CA ARG A 45 20.84 9.05 -18.26
C ARG A 45 21.37 7.88 -17.44
N ASP A 46 22.13 8.16 -16.38
CA ASP A 46 22.69 7.15 -15.49
C ASP A 46 21.64 6.54 -14.53
N HIS A 47 20.45 7.14 -14.44
CA HIS A 47 19.41 6.82 -13.45
C HIS A 47 18.02 6.62 -14.08
N VAL A 48 17.96 6.34 -15.38
CA VAL A 48 16.78 5.83 -16.07
C VAL A 48 17.09 4.38 -16.48
N MET A 49 16.26 3.45 -16.05
CA MET A 49 16.52 2.02 -16.13
C MET A 49 16.20 1.46 -17.52
N VAL A 50 16.85 0.35 -17.86
CA VAL A 50 16.49 -0.54 -18.97
C VAL A 50 15.71 -1.70 -18.37
N GLU A 51 14.56 -2.06 -18.95
CA GLU A 51 14.04 -3.43 -18.78
C GLU A 51 15.08 -4.40 -19.37
N ILE A 52 15.99 -4.90 -18.53
CA ILE A 52 16.74 -6.08 -18.91
C ILE A 52 15.82 -7.26 -18.60
N MET A 53 15.29 -7.83 -19.68
CA MET A 53 14.54 -9.08 -19.78
C MET A 53 14.61 -9.95 -18.52
N ALA A 54 13.45 -10.13 -17.88
CA ALA A 54 13.21 -11.23 -16.96
C ALA A 54 13.22 -12.57 -17.74
N SER A 55 14.41 -13.03 -18.12
CA SER A 55 14.64 -14.38 -18.64
C SER A 55 16.13 -14.75 -18.59
N ALA A 56 16.74 -14.71 -17.40
CA ALA A 56 18.06 -15.30 -17.17
C ALA A 56 18.28 -15.69 -15.69
N SER A 57 17.41 -16.53 -15.14
CA SER A 57 17.74 -17.33 -13.95
C SER A 57 17.14 -18.73 -14.00
N SER A 58 17.45 -19.46 -15.07
CA SER A 58 17.39 -20.92 -15.07
C SER A 58 18.28 -21.48 -16.19
N CYS A 59 19.58 -21.27 -16.07
CA CYS A 59 20.55 -22.08 -16.78
C CYS A 59 21.83 -22.16 -15.94
N SER A 60 21.88 -23.18 -15.10
CA SER A 60 23.13 -23.82 -14.71
C SER A 60 22.89 -25.33 -14.78
N SER A 61 23.34 -25.89 -15.90
CA SER A 61 24.14 -27.12 -15.98
C SER A 61 23.66 -28.34 -15.17
N ASP A 62 23.21 -29.38 -15.86
CA ASP A 62 24.12 -30.51 -16.16
C ASP A 62 23.49 -31.51 -17.15
N ASP A 63 24.37 -31.96 -18.04
CA ASP A 63 24.32 -32.99 -19.06
C ASP A 63 23.31 -34.14 -18.89
N ASP A 64 22.60 -34.49 -19.97
CA ASP A 64 22.57 -35.89 -20.39
C ASP A 64 22.34 -36.09 -21.90
N TYR A 65 22.97 -37.14 -22.37
CA TYR A 65 23.36 -37.49 -23.72
C TYR A 65 22.30 -38.41 -24.33
N HIS A 66 21.53 -37.99 -25.35
CA HIS A 66 20.83 -38.96 -26.18
C HIS A 66 20.73 -38.58 -27.67
N LYS A 67 21.58 -39.29 -28.41
CA LYS A 67 21.61 -39.56 -29.84
C LYS A 67 20.31 -40.18 -30.34
N TYR A 68 19.67 -39.58 -31.34
CA TYR A 68 18.88 -40.29 -32.35
C TYR A 68 19.04 -39.61 -33.72
N GLU A 69 19.67 -40.36 -34.64
CA GLU A 69 19.66 -40.15 -36.08
C GLU A 69 18.22 -40.34 -36.60
N ILE A 70 17.71 -39.39 -37.41
CA ILE A 70 16.62 -39.64 -38.35
C ILE A 70 16.95 -38.93 -39.66
N ASP A 71 16.82 -39.73 -40.72
CA ASP A 71 17.15 -39.48 -42.11
C ASP A 71 16.35 -38.36 -42.80
N SER A 72 16.99 -37.89 -43.87
CA SER A 72 16.53 -37.14 -45.04
C SER A 72 15.11 -37.43 -45.54
N GLU A 73 14.35 -36.38 -45.87
CA GLU A 73 13.92 -36.04 -47.25
C GLU A 73 12.99 -34.80 -47.25
N ASP A 74 13.18 -33.97 -48.28
CA ASP A 74 12.29 -32.95 -48.87
C ASP A 74 11.92 -31.67 -48.08
N ILE A 75 12.35 -30.50 -48.59
CA ILE A 75 11.54 -29.58 -49.42
C ILE A 75 12.30 -28.24 -49.63
N GLN A 76 12.59 -27.98 -50.91
CA GLN A 76 12.67 -26.72 -51.68
C GLN A 76 13.41 -25.47 -51.19
N GLU A 77 14.36 -25.08 -52.04
CA GLU A 77 14.87 -23.72 -52.28
C GLU A 77 13.74 -22.69 -52.39
N ASP A 78 13.82 -21.59 -51.64
CA ASP A 78 13.63 -20.25 -52.21
C ASP A 78 14.09 -19.13 -51.27
N SER A 79 14.63 -18.08 -51.88
CA SER A 79 15.00 -16.76 -51.34
C SER A 79 16.28 -16.65 -50.51
N ALA A 80 17.35 -16.22 -51.20
CA ALA A 80 18.48 -15.53 -50.60
C ALA A 80 17.99 -14.21 -49.96
N VAL A 81 18.13 -14.09 -48.65
CA VAL A 81 18.01 -12.81 -47.94
C VAL A 81 19.43 -12.27 -47.75
N GLU A 82 19.69 -11.10 -48.32
CA GLU A 82 20.92 -10.34 -48.11
C GLU A 82 21.15 -10.12 -46.61
N TYR A 83 22.32 -10.51 -46.11
CA TYR A 83 22.79 -10.08 -44.79
C TYR A 83 23.29 -8.64 -44.92
N ASP A 84 22.53 -7.68 -44.39
CA ASP A 84 23.03 -6.33 -44.14
C ASP A 84 24.18 -6.42 -43.12
N LEU A 85 25.40 -6.16 -43.58
CA LEU A 85 26.63 -6.18 -42.78
C LEU A 85 26.85 -4.88 -41.97
N ASP A 86 25.80 -4.08 -41.75
CA ASP A 86 25.83 -2.82 -40.99
C ASP A 86 25.10 -2.92 -39.63
N TYR A 87 24.96 -4.12 -39.06
CA TYR A 87 24.49 -4.27 -37.68
C TYR A 87 25.61 -3.91 -36.68
N ASP A 88 25.68 -2.62 -36.33
CA ASP A 88 26.46 -2.11 -35.20
C ASP A 88 25.61 -2.22 -33.92
N PRO A 89 25.89 -3.18 -33.01
CA PRO A 89 25.14 -3.33 -31.75
C PRO A 89 25.31 -2.12 -30.80
N GLY A 90 26.13 -1.12 -31.16
CA GLY A 90 26.26 0.14 -30.45
C GLY A 90 25.25 1.23 -30.84
N LYS A 91 24.38 1.01 -31.84
CA LYS A 91 23.53 2.07 -32.43
C LYS A 91 22.05 2.07 -31.99
N GLU A 92 21.61 1.05 -31.24
CA GLU A 92 20.30 1.01 -30.56
C GLU A 92 20.44 1.27 -29.04
N ILE A 93 21.22 2.27 -28.66
CA ILE A 93 21.04 2.90 -27.34
C ILE A 93 20.13 4.09 -27.59
N GLU A 94 18.83 3.82 -27.73
CA GLU A 94 17.80 4.86 -27.70
C GLU A 94 18.04 5.78 -26.48
N ASP A 95 17.90 7.09 -26.71
CA ASP A 95 18.14 8.11 -25.69
C ASP A 95 17.29 7.82 -24.45
N ARG A 96 17.93 7.29 -23.39
CA ARG A 96 17.32 6.88 -22.10
C ARG A 96 16.45 7.98 -21.46
N VAL A 97 16.70 9.24 -21.81
CA VAL A 97 15.87 10.37 -21.40
C VAL A 97 15.17 10.92 -22.65
N LEU A 98 13.84 10.79 -22.69
CA LEU A 98 13.05 11.11 -23.87
C LEU A 98 13.17 12.58 -24.29
N HIS A 99 13.24 13.50 -23.33
CA HIS A 99 13.38 14.92 -23.64
C HIS A 99 13.89 15.73 -22.43
N ILE A 100 14.76 16.72 -22.68
CA ILE A 100 15.13 17.75 -21.68
C ILE A 100 14.98 19.14 -22.28
N SER A 101 14.22 20.00 -21.62
CA SER A 101 14.20 21.45 -21.86
C SER A 101 14.66 22.19 -20.62
N VAL A 102 15.41 23.27 -20.81
CA VAL A 102 15.83 24.18 -19.74
C VAL A 102 15.36 25.57 -20.14
N PHE A 103 14.65 26.25 -19.25
CA PHE A 103 14.07 27.56 -19.49
C PHE A 103 14.15 28.44 -18.23
N VAL A 104 14.02 29.74 -18.44
CA VAL A 104 14.01 30.73 -17.36
C VAL A 104 12.56 31.07 -17.05
N GLN A 105 12.16 30.91 -15.78
CA GLN A 105 10.84 31.26 -15.30
C GLN A 105 10.69 32.79 -15.14
N SER A 106 9.46 33.28 -15.01
CA SER A 106 9.15 34.73 -14.90
C SER A 106 9.81 35.43 -13.70
N ASP A 107 10.22 34.68 -12.69
CA ASP A 107 10.96 35.15 -11.52
C ASP A 107 12.49 35.19 -11.72
N GLY A 108 12.96 34.86 -12.94
CA GLY A 108 14.38 34.82 -13.30
C GLY A 108 15.10 33.52 -12.89
N ASN A 109 14.40 32.55 -12.31
CA ASN A 109 15.00 31.28 -11.93
C ASN A 109 15.11 30.30 -13.11
N LEU A 110 16.22 29.57 -13.17
CA LEU A 110 16.43 28.52 -14.16
C LEU A 110 15.72 27.22 -13.70
N VAL A 111 14.90 26.65 -14.58
CA VAL A 111 14.12 25.43 -14.36
C VAL A 111 14.30 24.50 -15.56
N ALA A 112 14.24 23.20 -15.34
CA ALA A 112 14.24 22.21 -16.42
C ALA A 112 13.01 21.31 -16.36
N SER A 113 12.56 20.84 -17.53
CA SER A 113 11.60 19.76 -17.69
C SER A 113 12.32 18.56 -18.27
N VAL A 114 12.22 17.41 -17.62
CA VAL A 114 12.87 16.14 -17.99
C VAL A 114 11.79 15.08 -18.18
N ARG A 115 11.67 14.57 -19.40
CA ARG A 115 10.74 13.49 -19.74
C ARG A 115 11.46 12.15 -19.64
N VAL A 116 10.93 11.25 -18.84
CA VAL A 116 11.44 9.88 -18.66
C VAL A 116 10.44 8.85 -19.19
N PRO A 117 10.87 7.63 -19.55
CA PRO A 117 10.02 6.62 -20.18
C PRO A 117 8.90 6.09 -19.30
N SER A 118 9.15 5.95 -17.98
CA SER A 118 8.17 5.34 -17.07
C SER A 118 8.09 6.03 -15.69
N GLN A 119 7.03 5.73 -14.97
CA GLN A 119 6.87 6.13 -13.56
C GLN A 119 7.95 5.54 -12.65
N GLN A 120 8.38 4.30 -12.94
CA GLN A 120 9.44 3.64 -12.19
C GLN A 120 10.79 4.34 -12.38
N ASP A 121 11.10 4.78 -13.61
CA ASP A 121 12.29 5.58 -13.90
C ASP A 121 12.25 6.92 -13.18
N ALA A 122 11.08 7.56 -13.15
CA ALA A 122 10.90 8.80 -12.41
C ALA A 122 11.20 8.63 -10.92
N GLN A 123 10.66 7.59 -10.28
CA GLN A 123 10.91 7.27 -8.88
C GLN A 123 12.39 6.99 -8.60
N TYR A 124 13.04 6.20 -9.45
CA TYR A 124 14.46 5.91 -9.28
C TYR A 124 15.31 7.17 -9.45
N ALA A 125 15.05 7.97 -10.47
CA ALA A 125 15.72 9.27 -10.66
C ALA A 125 15.50 10.20 -9.46
N ILE A 126 14.29 10.28 -8.90
CA ILE A 126 14.00 11.06 -7.69
C ILE A 126 14.84 10.56 -6.51
N SER A 127 14.93 9.25 -6.28
CA SER A 127 15.70 8.70 -5.15
C SER A 127 17.19 8.97 -5.20
N GLN A 128 17.75 9.04 -6.41
CA GLN A 128 19.19 9.22 -6.59
C GLN A 128 19.59 10.69 -6.77
N LEU A 129 18.72 11.51 -7.35
CA LEU A 129 19.05 12.86 -7.82
C LEU A 129 18.41 13.98 -7.02
N HIS A 130 17.33 13.74 -6.28
CA HIS A 130 16.70 14.79 -5.48
C HIS A 130 17.69 15.32 -4.42
N ARG A 131 17.84 16.65 -4.34
CA ARG A 131 18.85 17.34 -3.49
C ARG A 131 20.31 17.03 -3.82
N LYS A 132 20.61 16.39 -4.96
CA LYS A 132 21.98 16.23 -5.46
C LYS A 132 22.58 17.59 -5.79
N LYS A 133 23.86 17.77 -5.48
CA LYS A 133 24.57 19.02 -5.76
C LYS A 133 24.97 19.07 -7.25
N ILE A 134 24.50 20.07 -7.98
CA ILE A 134 24.90 20.39 -9.36
C ILE A 134 25.35 21.84 -9.37
N GLY A 135 26.61 22.08 -9.76
CA GLY A 135 27.25 23.38 -9.56
C GLY A 135 27.33 23.74 -8.07
N ALA A 136 26.90 24.95 -7.72
CA ALA A 136 26.83 25.44 -6.34
C ALA A 136 25.51 25.13 -5.63
N LYS A 137 24.48 24.63 -6.33
CA LYS A 137 23.14 24.42 -5.77
C LYS A 137 22.76 22.94 -5.64
N ARG A 138 21.79 22.67 -4.79
CA ARG A 138 21.14 21.35 -4.69
C ARG A 138 19.84 21.39 -5.47
N ILE A 139 19.72 20.53 -6.47
CA ILE A 139 18.52 20.49 -7.32
C ILE A 139 17.31 19.98 -6.56
N ILE A 140 16.12 20.41 -6.96
CA ILE A 140 14.85 19.93 -6.43
C ILE A 140 14.09 19.29 -7.59
N ILE A 141 13.73 18.02 -7.44
CA ILE A 141 12.96 17.27 -8.44
C ILE A 141 11.54 17.11 -7.91
N SER A 142 10.56 17.38 -8.76
CA SER A 142 9.13 17.15 -8.52
C SER A 142 8.46 16.67 -9.82
N TYR A 143 7.30 16.04 -9.74
CA TYR A 143 6.47 15.83 -10.94
C TYR A 143 6.01 17.19 -11.49
N VAL A 144 5.85 17.32 -12.81
CA VAL A 144 5.35 18.58 -13.40
C VAL A 144 3.95 18.93 -12.88
N ASN A 145 3.14 17.93 -12.51
CA ASN A 145 1.83 18.10 -11.88
C ASN A 145 1.88 18.34 -10.35
N ASP A 146 3.05 18.17 -9.72
CA ASP A 146 3.18 18.27 -8.26
C ASP A 146 3.41 19.70 -7.76
N ASN A 147 4.06 20.54 -8.58
CA ASN A 147 4.45 21.89 -8.16
C ASN A 147 3.33 22.93 -8.30
N GLN A 148 2.25 22.60 -9.01
CA GLN A 148 0.96 23.26 -8.98
C GLN A 148 -0.07 22.21 -9.42
N PRO A 149 -1.13 21.90 -8.64
CA PRO A 149 -2.33 21.33 -9.26
C PRO A 149 -2.64 22.18 -10.49
N SER A 150 -3.09 21.57 -11.60
CA SER A 150 -3.41 22.33 -12.80
C SER A 150 -4.21 23.57 -12.37
N PRO A 151 -3.94 24.76 -12.95
CA PRO A 151 -4.62 25.98 -12.53
C PRO A 151 -6.13 25.76 -12.46
N GLU A 152 -6.68 24.89 -13.31
CA GLU A 152 -8.05 24.39 -13.31
C GLU A 152 -8.44 23.59 -12.05
N ILE A 153 -7.65 22.61 -11.59
CA ILE A 153 -7.93 21.88 -10.34
C ILE A 153 -7.93 22.83 -9.14
N LYS A 154 -6.97 23.77 -9.06
CA LYS A 154 -6.98 24.80 -8.00
C LYS A 154 -8.22 25.67 -8.09
N ARG A 155 -8.60 26.11 -9.30
CA ARG A 155 -9.82 26.90 -9.55
C ARG A 155 -11.06 26.15 -9.09
N SER A 156 -11.17 24.86 -9.41
CA SER A 156 -12.27 24.01 -8.95
C SER A 156 -12.31 23.92 -7.43
N LYS A 157 -11.18 23.70 -6.75
CA LYS A 157 -11.10 23.70 -5.27
C LYS A 157 -11.57 25.03 -4.66
N VAL A 158 -11.20 26.16 -5.26
CA VAL A 158 -11.64 27.51 -4.85
C VAL A 158 -13.15 27.66 -5.00
N ILE A 159 -13.71 27.28 -6.15
CA ILE A 159 -15.15 27.32 -6.43
C ILE A 159 -15.89 26.45 -5.41
N MET A 160 -15.46 25.20 -5.22
CA MET A 160 -16.07 24.26 -4.29
C MET A 160 -16.11 24.79 -2.86
N LEU A 161 -15.01 25.35 -2.36
CA LEU A 161 -14.96 25.91 -1.01
C LEU A 161 -15.91 27.10 -0.85
N LEU A 162 -15.94 28.01 -1.84
CA LEU A 162 -16.81 29.19 -1.80
C LEU A 162 -18.29 28.87 -2.01
N GLN A 163 -18.60 27.83 -2.80
CA GLN A 163 -19.94 27.29 -2.95
C GLN A 163 -20.50 26.75 -1.64
N GLU A 164 -19.65 26.39 -0.68
CA GLU A 164 -20.06 25.84 0.61
C GLU A 164 -20.17 26.89 1.74
N VAL A 165 -19.85 28.16 1.47
CA VAL A 165 -19.88 29.26 2.44
C VAL A 165 -21.16 30.11 2.29
N PRO A 166 -21.76 30.64 3.37
CA PRO A 166 -22.96 31.48 3.29
C PRO A 166 -22.68 32.75 2.47
N GLY A 167 -23.64 33.15 1.64
CA GLY A 167 -23.47 34.31 0.76
C GLY A 167 -22.34 34.19 -0.29
N LYS A 168 -21.72 33.01 -0.42
CA LYS A 168 -20.58 32.72 -1.31
C LYS A 168 -19.43 33.74 -1.15
N LYS A 169 -19.28 34.23 0.08
CA LYS A 169 -18.39 35.35 0.46
C LYS A 169 -17.83 35.12 1.85
N LEU A 170 -16.53 35.38 2.02
CA LEU A 170 -15.89 35.35 3.34
C LEU A 170 -14.64 36.25 3.40
N PRO A 171 -14.16 36.58 4.61
CA PRO A 171 -12.88 37.26 4.75
C PRO A 171 -11.73 36.45 4.14
N LEU A 172 -10.81 37.13 3.45
CA LEU A 172 -9.71 36.52 2.73
C LEU A 172 -8.80 35.68 3.63
N PHE A 173 -8.53 36.14 4.85
CA PHE A 173 -7.73 35.40 5.81
C PHE A 173 -8.44 34.09 6.20
N LYS A 174 -9.76 34.13 6.42
CA LYS A 174 -10.56 32.97 6.77
C LYS A 174 -10.65 31.98 5.61
N PHE A 175 -10.78 32.48 4.38
CA PHE A 175 -10.72 31.64 3.19
C PHE A 175 -9.41 30.86 3.09
N ARG A 176 -8.27 31.54 3.26
CA ARG A 176 -6.96 30.88 3.20
C ARG A 176 -6.81 29.82 4.29
N GLU A 177 -7.25 30.12 5.51
CA GLU A 177 -7.28 29.17 6.62
C GLU A 177 -8.14 27.94 6.28
N LEU A 178 -9.36 28.14 5.79
CA LEU A 178 -10.26 27.04 5.41
C LEU A 178 -9.73 26.22 4.23
N PHE A 179 -9.12 26.88 3.24
CA PHE A 179 -8.53 26.24 2.07
C PHE A 179 -7.34 25.36 2.47
N GLU A 180 -6.43 25.90 3.29
CA GLU A 180 -5.30 25.15 3.83
C GLU A 180 -5.74 24.01 4.72
N ARG A 181 -6.72 24.24 5.59
CA ARG A 181 -7.29 23.22 6.46
C ARG A 181 -7.90 22.06 5.66
N ARG A 182 -8.62 22.36 4.58
CA ARG A 182 -9.37 21.37 3.81
C ARG A 182 -8.52 20.61 2.81
N PHE A 183 -7.73 21.32 2.02
CA PHE A 183 -6.96 20.73 0.92
C PHE A 183 -5.51 20.46 1.29
N ASN A 184 -5.07 20.83 2.50
CA ASN A 184 -3.67 20.75 2.94
C ASN A 184 -2.72 21.43 1.95
N GLU A 185 -3.19 22.53 1.35
CA GLU A 185 -2.50 23.34 0.35
C GLU A 185 -2.67 24.82 0.69
N THR A 186 -1.65 25.64 0.46
CA THR A 186 -1.76 27.08 0.66
C THR A 186 -2.14 27.78 -0.65
N ILE A 187 -2.92 28.85 -0.54
CA ILE A 187 -3.25 29.72 -1.68
C ILE A 187 -2.78 31.15 -1.40
N GLY A 188 -2.06 31.71 -2.37
CA GLY A 188 -1.53 33.07 -2.35
C GLY A 188 -2.57 34.10 -2.80
N VAL A 189 -2.40 35.35 -2.37
CA VAL A 189 -3.27 36.45 -2.81
C VAL A 189 -3.04 36.79 -4.29
N SER A 190 -1.78 36.72 -4.75
CA SER A 190 -1.40 36.88 -6.15
C SER A 190 -2.09 35.84 -7.04
N GLU A 191 -2.16 34.58 -6.61
CA GLU A 191 -2.86 33.52 -7.34
C GLU A 191 -4.37 33.82 -7.44
N MET A 192 -5.00 34.31 -6.37
CA MET A 192 -6.40 34.74 -6.43
C MET A 192 -6.62 35.91 -7.39
N TYR A 193 -5.68 36.85 -7.49
CA TYR A 193 -5.74 37.92 -8.50
C TYR A 193 -5.52 37.44 -9.93
N ASN A 194 -5.00 36.23 -10.15
CA ASN A 194 -4.91 35.60 -11.47
C ASN A 194 -6.21 34.87 -11.84
N MET A 195 -7.11 34.64 -10.89
CA MET A 195 -8.39 33.92 -11.05
C MET A 195 -9.61 34.86 -10.92
N ARG A 196 -9.50 36.10 -11.43
CA ARG A 196 -10.53 37.16 -11.29
C ARG A 196 -11.87 36.84 -11.94
N ASP A 197 -11.85 35.92 -12.89
CA ASP A 197 -13.00 35.40 -13.59
C ASP A 197 -13.87 34.50 -12.70
N ILE A 198 -13.29 33.80 -11.71
CA ILE A 198 -14.05 32.98 -10.74
C ILE A 198 -14.24 33.67 -9.39
N VAL A 199 -13.30 34.52 -8.96
CA VAL A 199 -13.34 35.17 -7.64
C VAL A 199 -13.08 36.66 -7.71
N THR A 200 -13.87 37.42 -6.97
CA THR A 200 -13.67 38.85 -6.76
C THR A 200 -13.09 39.10 -5.38
N VAL A 201 -11.89 39.67 -5.33
CA VAL A 201 -11.28 40.16 -4.09
C VAL A 201 -11.59 41.64 -3.94
N SER A 202 -12.27 42.02 -2.87
CA SER A 202 -12.69 43.41 -2.60
C SER A 202 -12.32 43.83 -1.18
N ASP A 203 -12.06 45.13 -0.98
CA ASP A 203 -11.82 45.68 0.34
C ASP A 203 -13.16 46.03 1.02
N SER A 204 -13.33 45.58 2.27
CA SER A 204 -14.46 45.90 3.14
C SER A 204 -13.94 46.60 4.41
N PHE A 205 -14.85 47.22 5.17
CA PHE A 205 -14.53 47.78 6.49
C PHE A 205 -14.02 46.73 7.49
N THR A 206 -14.33 45.45 7.25
CA THR A 206 -13.86 44.29 8.02
C THR A 206 -12.57 43.66 7.48
N GLY A 207 -11.96 44.25 6.44
CA GLY A 207 -10.77 43.73 5.75
C GLY A 207 -11.08 43.21 4.34
N ARG A 208 -10.07 42.58 3.69
CA ARG A 208 -10.22 41.99 2.35
C ARG A 208 -11.20 40.83 2.38
N MET A 209 -12.16 40.84 1.47
CA MET A 209 -13.17 39.80 1.26
C MET A 209 -12.93 39.10 -0.07
N VAL A 210 -13.14 37.79 -0.11
CA VAL A 210 -13.19 37.01 -1.34
C VAL A 210 -14.64 36.58 -1.60
N MET A 211 -15.11 36.77 -2.82
CA MET A 211 -16.46 36.46 -3.26
C MET A 211 -16.42 35.60 -4.51
N LEU A 212 -17.23 34.56 -4.58
CA LEU A 212 -17.44 33.82 -5.83
C LEU A 212 -18.13 34.71 -6.85
N HIS A 213 -17.68 34.70 -8.10
CA HIS A 213 -18.28 35.49 -9.18
C HIS A 213 -19.74 35.04 -9.44
N PRO A 214 -20.69 35.95 -9.76
CA PRO A 214 -22.11 35.63 -9.88
C PRO A 214 -22.42 34.45 -10.80
N GLU A 215 -21.67 34.31 -11.89
CA GLU A 215 -21.82 33.23 -12.89
C GLU A 215 -21.60 31.83 -12.28
N TYR A 216 -20.78 31.73 -11.24
CA TYR A 216 -20.46 30.46 -10.57
C TYR A 216 -21.30 30.21 -9.31
N ARG A 217 -22.16 31.17 -8.91
CA ARG A 217 -23.00 31.05 -7.70
C ARG A 217 -24.16 30.07 -7.86
N HIS A 218 -24.58 29.81 -9.11
CA HIS A 218 -25.71 28.96 -9.44
C HIS A 218 -25.32 27.63 -10.09
N LEU A 219 -24.02 27.42 -10.36
CA LEU A 219 -23.53 26.13 -10.88
C LEU A 219 -23.71 25.07 -9.79
N GLN A 220 -24.67 24.17 -10.00
CA GLN A 220 -24.60 22.85 -9.37
C GLN A 220 -23.44 22.10 -10.02
N SER A 221 -22.85 21.15 -9.31
CA SER A 221 -21.63 20.41 -9.70
C SER A 221 -21.53 19.83 -11.13
N PRO A 222 -22.58 19.64 -11.96
CA PRO A 222 -22.41 19.09 -13.31
C PRO A 222 -21.80 20.01 -14.38
N ASP A 223 -21.82 21.34 -14.23
CA ASP A 223 -21.50 22.28 -15.34
C ASP A 223 -20.08 22.88 -15.28
N LEU A 224 -19.13 22.26 -14.56
CA LEU A 224 -17.72 22.60 -14.71
C LEU A 224 -17.23 22.08 -16.08
N PRO A 225 -16.38 22.83 -16.82
CA PRO A 225 -15.88 22.39 -18.12
C PRO A 225 -15.29 20.98 -18.02
N GLU A 226 -15.73 20.10 -18.93
CA GLU A 226 -15.35 18.69 -19.10
C GLU A 226 -13.81 18.53 -19.14
N VAL A 227 -13.18 18.37 -17.98
CA VAL A 227 -11.76 17.94 -17.86
C VAL A 227 -11.61 16.85 -16.79
N ILE A 228 -12.72 16.29 -16.30
CA ILE A 228 -12.71 15.06 -15.50
C ILE A 228 -13.39 14.02 -16.37
N GLU A 229 -12.58 13.13 -16.95
CA GLU A 229 -13.05 12.02 -17.76
C GLU A 229 -14.25 11.33 -17.12
N GLU A 230 -15.19 10.99 -18.00
CA GLU A 230 -16.44 10.32 -17.72
C GLU A 230 -16.22 9.06 -16.87
N THR A 231 -16.46 9.13 -15.57
CA THR A 231 -16.90 7.99 -14.76
C THR A 231 -17.51 8.48 -13.45
N GLU A 232 -18.80 8.18 -13.26
CA GLU A 232 -19.56 8.26 -12.00
C GLU A 232 -19.90 9.67 -11.46
N GLY A 233 -20.92 10.28 -12.10
CA GLY A 233 -21.91 11.24 -11.57
C GLY A 233 -21.59 12.12 -10.36
N SER A 234 -21.51 13.45 -10.59
CA SER A 234 -21.86 14.55 -9.65
C SER A 234 -21.66 14.25 -8.15
N CYS A 235 -20.41 14.02 -7.79
CA CYS A 235 -19.99 13.54 -6.50
C CYS A 235 -20.03 14.66 -5.43
N SER A 236 -21.19 14.83 -4.77
CA SER A 236 -21.36 15.81 -3.70
C SER A 236 -20.69 15.32 -2.41
N ARG A 237 -19.96 16.21 -1.72
CA ARG A 237 -19.32 15.90 -0.42
C ARG A 237 -20.30 15.41 0.65
N TYR A 238 -21.56 15.82 0.54
CA TYR A 238 -22.58 15.52 1.52
C TYR A 238 -23.73 14.74 0.90
N CYS A 239 -24.37 13.89 1.68
CA CYS A 239 -25.52 13.12 1.26
C CYS A 239 -26.72 14.04 1.00
N LYS A 240 -27.31 13.96 -0.19
CA LYS A 240 -28.49 14.77 -0.56
C LYS A 240 -29.77 14.35 0.16
N LEU A 241 -29.81 13.15 0.74
CA LEU A 241 -30.99 12.60 1.41
C LEU A 241 -31.09 13.04 2.87
N HIS A 242 -29.97 13.07 3.59
CA HIS A 242 -29.96 13.20 5.05
C HIS A 242 -29.19 14.42 5.56
N SER A 243 -28.32 15.03 4.76
CA SER A 243 -27.59 16.21 5.21
C SER A 243 -28.50 17.44 5.22
N SER A 244 -28.79 17.93 6.43
CA SER A 244 -29.65 19.09 6.65
C SER A 244 -29.03 20.35 6.04
N GLU A 245 -29.83 21.17 5.34
CA GLU A 245 -29.37 22.46 4.82
C GLU A 245 -28.74 23.30 5.94
N PRO A 246 -27.65 24.04 5.65
CA PRO A 246 -26.95 24.79 6.68
C PRO A 246 -27.84 25.89 7.24
N ASP A 247 -27.76 26.10 8.55
CA ASP A 247 -28.26 27.31 9.21
C ASP A 247 -27.67 28.54 8.49
N GLU A 248 -28.47 29.58 8.26
CA GLU A 248 -28.10 30.75 7.42
C GLU A 248 -26.80 31.45 7.90
N SER A 249 -26.38 31.16 9.13
CA SER A 249 -25.25 31.77 9.82
C SER A 249 -23.88 31.06 9.64
N ILE A 250 -23.84 29.75 9.32
CA ILE A 250 -22.58 28.95 9.25
C ILE A 250 -22.61 27.99 8.06
N GLY A 251 -21.68 28.14 7.11
CA GLY A 251 -21.63 27.29 5.92
C GLY A 251 -20.96 25.93 6.14
N TRP A 252 -21.14 25.02 5.18
CA TRP A 252 -20.52 23.69 5.16
C TRP A 252 -19.00 23.71 5.27
N ALA A 253 -18.34 24.72 4.70
CA ALA A 253 -16.89 24.88 4.80
C ALA A 253 -16.40 25.23 6.22
N GLU A 254 -17.27 25.81 7.04
CA GLU A 254 -16.96 26.32 8.37
C GLU A 254 -17.23 25.29 9.49
N ARG A 255 -17.98 24.22 9.19
CA ARG A 255 -18.25 23.14 10.13
C ARG A 255 -17.01 22.27 10.35
N ASP A 256 -16.41 22.40 11.54
CA ASP A 256 -15.22 21.64 11.94
C ASP A 256 -15.46 20.14 12.23
N HIS A 257 -16.72 19.71 12.35
CA HIS A 257 -17.11 18.42 12.92
C HIS A 257 -17.11 17.25 11.91
N ASN A 258 -17.06 17.53 10.59
CA ASN A 258 -17.25 16.51 9.54
C ASN A 258 -15.94 16.02 8.88
N THR A 259 -14.78 16.23 9.50
CA THR A 259 -13.46 15.89 8.91
C THR A 259 -12.80 14.68 9.56
N SER A 260 -13.35 14.17 10.64
CA SER A 260 -12.87 12.97 11.33
C SER A 260 -14.07 12.22 11.90
N LEU A 261 -14.22 10.95 11.52
CA LEU A 261 -15.26 10.09 12.05
C LEU A 261 -14.96 9.70 13.52
N PRO A 262 -15.99 9.43 14.33
CA PRO A 262 -15.81 9.08 15.73
C PRO A 262 -15.16 7.71 15.92
N ASN A 263 -14.70 7.45 17.14
CA ASN A 263 -14.37 6.10 17.58
C ASN A 263 -15.67 5.40 18.02
N VAL A 264 -15.82 4.11 17.68
CA VAL A 264 -17.02 3.32 17.97
C VAL A 264 -16.65 1.96 18.57
N GLY A 265 -17.62 1.36 19.26
CA GLY A 265 -17.52 0.01 19.86
C GLY A 265 -18.34 -1.04 19.10
N LEU A 266 -18.27 -1.06 17.77
CA LEU A 266 -19.02 -1.98 16.93
C LEU A 266 -18.16 -3.16 16.47
N THR A 267 -18.75 -4.34 16.36
CA THR A 267 -18.12 -5.51 15.71
C THR A 267 -18.12 -5.33 14.20
N LEU A 268 -17.17 -5.98 13.48
CA LEU A 268 -17.14 -5.94 12.02
C LEU A 268 -18.42 -6.52 11.41
N ARG A 269 -19.00 -7.54 12.04
CA ARG A 269 -20.27 -8.13 11.59
C ARG A 269 -21.42 -7.12 11.64
N ASP A 270 -21.61 -6.47 12.78
CA ASP A 270 -22.77 -5.59 12.99
C ASP A 270 -22.61 -4.28 12.18
N LEU A 271 -21.37 -3.77 12.11
CA LEU A 271 -21.04 -2.64 11.24
C LEU A 271 -21.20 -2.99 9.75
N GLY A 272 -20.77 -4.19 9.34
CA GLY A 272 -20.92 -4.68 7.97
C GLY A 272 -22.38 -4.67 7.53
N ALA A 273 -23.27 -5.24 8.35
CA ALA A 273 -24.70 -5.24 8.06
C ALA A 273 -25.27 -3.81 7.93
N ALA A 274 -24.86 -2.89 8.82
CA ALA A 274 -25.26 -1.50 8.79
C ALA A 274 -24.80 -0.76 7.52
N ILE A 275 -23.52 -0.86 7.17
CA ILE A 275 -22.96 -0.19 5.98
C ILE A 275 -23.55 -0.76 4.70
N HIS A 276 -23.78 -2.07 4.62
CA HIS A 276 -24.46 -2.68 3.48
C HIS A 276 -25.88 -2.12 3.29
N ALA A 277 -26.66 -1.97 4.38
CA ALA A 277 -27.99 -1.37 4.32
C ALA A 277 -27.94 0.09 3.85
N LEU A 278 -27.02 0.89 4.37
CA LEU A 278 -26.84 2.28 3.96
C LEU A 278 -26.40 2.41 2.49
N LEU A 279 -25.51 1.54 2.00
CA LEU A 279 -25.14 1.55 0.58
C LEU A 279 -26.32 1.18 -0.31
N GLN A 280 -27.19 0.27 0.12
CA GLN A 280 -28.41 -0.07 -0.63
C GLN A 280 -29.36 1.12 -0.75
N SER A 281 -29.59 1.88 0.34
CA SER A 281 -30.44 3.08 0.31
C SER A 281 -29.82 4.25 -0.47
N HIS A 282 -28.49 4.29 -0.58
CA HIS A 282 -27.74 5.35 -1.27
C HIS A 282 -27.24 4.94 -2.66
N SER A 283 -27.87 3.98 -3.32
CA SER A 283 -27.53 3.55 -4.69
C SER A 283 -26.05 3.16 -4.87
N GLY A 284 -25.45 2.58 -3.83
CA GLY A 284 -24.06 2.10 -3.81
C GLY A 284 -23.01 3.17 -3.56
N PHE A 285 -23.42 4.40 -3.22
CA PHE A 285 -22.51 5.54 -3.09
C PHE A 285 -22.80 6.40 -1.86
N LEU A 286 -21.93 6.37 -0.84
CA LEU A 286 -22.14 7.08 0.43
C LEU A 286 -20.97 8.02 0.78
N PRO A 287 -21.20 9.34 0.90
CA PRO A 287 -20.17 10.28 1.34
C PRO A 287 -19.77 10.07 2.80
N LEU A 288 -18.46 9.93 3.04
CA LEU A 288 -17.94 9.66 4.38
C LEU A 288 -18.24 10.81 5.36
N ALA A 289 -18.30 12.05 4.85
CA ALA A 289 -18.62 13.25 5.62
C ALA A 289 -20.07 13.31 6.13
N SER A 290 -20.98 12.51 5.56
CA SER A 290 -22.40 12.41 5.97
C SER A 290 -22.73 11.06 6.61
N LEU A 291 -21.73 10.18 6.79
CA LEU A 291 -21.97 8.82 7.26
C LEU A 291 -22.71 8.79 8.61
N VAL A 292 -22.29 9.61 9.58
CA VAL A 292 -22.90 9.63 10.92
C VAL A 292 -24.36 10.09 10.85
N GLU A 293 -24.64 11.10 10.01
CA GLU A 293 -25.99 11.62 9.78
C GLU A 293 -26.88 10.56 9.12
N CYS A 294 -26.38 9.89 8.08
CA CYS A 294 -27.10 8.81 7.39
C CYS A 294 -27.35 7.61 8.32
N TYR A 295 -26.34 7.22 9.12
CA TYR A 295 -26.48 6.14 10.09
C TYR A 295 -27.56 6.47 11.12
N GLN A 296 -27.52 7.70 11.68
CA GLN A 296 -28.51 8.16 12.63
C GLN A 296 -29.94 8.18 12.06
N ALA A 297 -30.09 8.58 10.80
CA ALA A 297 -31.39 8.68 10.14
C ALA A 297 -32.03 7.32 9.86
N GLU A 298 -31.25 6.32 9.43
CA GLU A 298 -31.78 5.02 8.99
C GLU A 298 -31.72 3.91 10.04
N LEU A 299 -30.69 3.92 10.88
CA LEU A 299 -30.37 2.80 11.79
C LEU A 299 -30.46 3.19 13.28
N GLY A 300 -30.54 4.49 13.57
CA GLY A 300 -30.58 5.03 14.93
C GLY A 300 -29.24 5.58 15.41
N PRO A 301 -29.16 6.11 16.65
CA PRO A 301 -28.00 6.86 17.11
C PRO A 301 -26.75 5.99 17.15
N LEU A 302 -25.65 6.53 16.61
CA LEU A 302 -24.33 5.91 16.68
C LEU A 302 -23.67 6.28 18.01
N GLU A 303 -23.40 5.29 18.87
CA GLU A 303 -22.73 5.52 20.15
C GLU A 303 -21.22 5.72 19.96
N GLU A 304 -20.75 6.92 20.27
CA GLU A 304 -19.31 7.21 20.32
C GLU A 304 -18.67 6.55 21.54
N CYS A 305 -17.53 5.90 21.34
CA CYS A 305 -16.77 5.23 22.38
C CYS A 305 -15.35 5.78 22.41
N GLU A 306 -14.97 6.53 23.45
CA GLU A 306 -13.62 7.12 23.56
C GLU A 306 -12.50 6.07 23.46
N GLY A 307 -12.71 4.90 24.05
CA GLY A 307 -11.80 3.75 24.00
C GLY A 307 -11.99 2.84 22.77
N GLY A 308 -12.84 3.22 21.83
CA GLY A 308 -13.17 2.42 20.65
C GLY A 308 -12.19 2.58 19.49
N VAL A 309 -12.58 2.01 18.36
CA VAL A 309 -11.80 2.02 17.10
C VAL A 309 -12.34 3.11 16.19
N PRO A 310 -11.49 3.85 15.44
CA PRO A 310 -11.98 4.80 14.43
C PRO A 310 -12.95 4.13 13.45
N LEU A 311 -14.16 4.70 13.30
CA LEU A 311 -15.19 4.16 12.42
C LEU A 311 -14.70 4.02 10.97
N GLU A 312 -13.93 5.00 10.49
CA GLU A 312 -13.31 4.96 9.16
C GLU A 312 -12.41 3.72 8.97
N HIS A 313 -11.64 3.35 10.01
CA HIS A 313 -10.79 2.17 9.96
C HIS A 313 -11.62 0.90 9.88
N LEU A 314 -12.62 0.74 10.77
CA LEU A 314 -13.49 -0.44 10.77
C LEU A 314 -14.20 -0.64 9.42
N ILE A 315 -14.63 0.44 8.76
CA ILE A 315 -15.27 0.36 7.44
C ILE A 315 -14.29 -0.19 6.40
N SER A 316 -13.03 0.22 6.45
CA SER A 316 -12.00 -0.30 5.54
C SER A 316 -11.65 -1.76 5.78
N CYS A 317 -12.04 -2.33 6.93
CA CYS A 317 -11.85 -3.75 7.24
C CYS A 317 -12.97 -4.63 6.64
N LEU A 318 -14.09 -4.05 6.19
CA LEU A 318 -15.25 -4.80 5.74
C LEU A 318 -15.00 -5.43 4.35
N SER A 319 -15.39 -6.70 4.22
CA SER A 319 -15.34 -7.40 2.94
C SER A 319 -16.39 -6.85 1.96
N GLY A 320 -16.01 -6.69 0.68
CA GLY A 320 -16.92 -6.19 -0.35
C GLY A 320 -17.20 -4.67 -0.29
N ILE A 321 -16.49 -3.92 0.58
CA ILE A 321 -16.61 -2.47 0.71
C ILE A 321 -15.24 -1.83 0.45
N SER A 322 -15.24 -0.66 -0.21
CA SER A 322 -14.02 0.12 -0.44
C SER A 322 -14.26 1.59 -0.12
N ILE A 323 -13.22 2.25 0.41
CA ILE A 323 -13.19 3.70 0.58
C ILE A 323 -12.39 4.28 -0.57
N VAL A 324 -13.02 5.10 -1.40
CA VAL A 324 -12.38 5.79 -2.52
C VAL A 324 -12.19 7.26 -2.22
N ILE A 325 -11.13 7.85 -2.77
CA ILE A 325 -10.81 9.27 -2.66
C ILE A 325 -10.97 9.90 -4.04
N THR A 326 -11.77 10.94 -4.13
CA THR A 326 -11.94 11.72 -5.37
C THR A 326 -10.75 12.65 -5.62
N ALA A 327 -10.61 13.16 -6.85
CA ALA A 327 -9.62 14.18 -7.20
C ALA A 327 -9.72 15.46 -6.33
N ALA A 328 -10.92 15.75 -5.80
CA ALA A 328 -11.15 16.85 -4.87
C ALA A 328 -10.69 16.55 -3.42
N GLY A 329 -10.26 15.32 -3.13
CA GLY A 329 -9.78 14.86 -1.82
C GLY A 329 -10.90 14.38 -0.88
N PHE A 330 -12.11 14.14 -1.38
CA PHE A 330 -13.23 13.66 -0.55
C PHE A 330 -13.32 12.14 -0.56
N LYS A 331 -13.60 11.56 0.61
CA LYS A 331 -13.75 10.13 0.81
C LYS A 331 -15.20 9.67 0.67
N TYR A 332 -15.37 8.51 0.04
CA TYR A 332 -16.68 7.87 -0.17
C TYR A 332 -16.59 6.37 0.04
N ILE A 333 -17.68 5.79 0.53
CA ILE A 333 -17.87 4.35 0.63
C ILE A 333 -18.60 3.88 -0.62
N LYS A 334 -18.06 2.84 -1.25
CA LYS A 334 -18.71 2.14 -2.38
C LYS A 334 -18.50 0.63 -2.28
N TRP A 335 -19.27 -0.11 -3.07
CA TRP A 335 -19.04 -1.54 -3.25
C TRP A 335 -17.63 -1.80 -3.81
N ALA A 336 -16.89 -2.73 -3.21
CA ALA A 336 -15.61 -3.16 -3.74
C ALA A 336 -15.85 -4.11 -4.92
N GLU A 337 -15.17 -3.84 -6.03
CA GLU A 337 -15.02 -4.83 -7.10
C GLU A 337 -13.97 -5.87 -6.63
N ASN A 338 -14.25 -7.16 -6.83
CA ASN A 338 -13.35 -8.25 -6.43
C ASN A 338 -12.02 -8.19 -7.21
N LYS A 339 -11.07 -7.37 -6.76
CA LYS A 339 -9.68 -7.43 -7.21
C LYS A 339 -8.97 -8.52 -6.43
N ILE A 340 -8.87 -9.71 -7.03
CA ILE A 340 -7.90 -10.73 -6.61
C ILE A 340 -6.56 -10.29 -7.20
N LEU A 341 -5.77 -9.53 -6.43
CA LEU A 341 -4.44 -9.13 -6.84
C LEU A 341 -3.42 -9.54 -5.77
N ASP A 342 -2.33 -10.13 -6.22
CA ASP A 342 -1.20 -10.49 -5.37
C ASP A 342 -0.42 -9.21 -5.01
N GLU A 343 -0.48 -8.80 -3.75
CA GLU A 343 0.04 -7.49 -3.27
C GLU A 343 1.54 -7.31 -3.49
N ALA A 344 2.31 -8.40 -3.42
CA ALA A 344 3.74 -8.36 -3.70
C ALA A 344 4.00 -7.96 -5.16
N ASP A 345 3.12 -8.42 -6.05
CA ASP A 345 3.16 -8.14 -7.48
C ASP A 345 2.61 -6.73 -7.80
N GLU A 346 1.67 -6.19 -7.01
CA GLU A 346 1.25 -4.78 -7.13
C GLU A 346 2.31 -3.78 -6.65
N LEU A 347 2.98 -4.05 -5.53
CA LEU A 347 4.07 -3.19 -5.05
C LEU A 347 5.25 -3.20 -6.02
N ALA A 348 5.61 -4.38 -6.53
CA ALA A 348 6.67 -4.53 -7.54
C ALA A 348 6.30 -3.84 -8.89
N ARG A 349 5.01 -3.75 -9.22
CA ARG A 349 4.54 -3.02 -10.41
C ARG A 349 4.49 -1.50 -10.19
N SER A 350 4.16 -1.04 -8.99
CA SER A 350 3.97 0.38 -8.68
C SER A 350 5.25 1.14 -8.32
N VAL A 351 6.33 0.43 -7.97
CA VAL A 351 7.60 1.04 -7.57
C VAL A 351 8.78 0.46 -8.32
N SER A 352 9.76 1.31 -8.64
CA SER A 352 11.03 0.89 -9.25
C SER A 352 11.69 -0.31 -8.52
N PRO A 353 12.13 -1.36 -9.24
CA PRO A 353 12.69 -2.58 -8.65
C PRO A 353 13.80 -2.39 -7.59
N PRO A 354 14.78 -1.46 -7.75
CA PRO A 354 15.83 -1.24 -6.76
C PRO A 354 15.31 -0.68 -5.42
N LEU A 355 14.12 -0.08 -5.43
CA LEU A 355 13.51 0.54 -4.25
C LEU A 355 12.63 -0.46 -3.47
N VAL A 356 12.30 -1.62 -4.05
CA VAL A 356 11.40 -2.61 -3.42
C VAL A 356 11.97 -3.11 -2.09
N GLU A 357 13.26 -3.45 -2.02
CA GLU A 357 13.89 -3.89 -0.77
C GLU A 357 13.94 -2.75 0.27
N GLN A 358 14.22 -1.53 -0.18
CA GLN A 358 14.24 -0.35 0.70
C GLN A 358 12.85 -0.06 1.28
N LEU A 359 11.79 -0.20 0.48
CA LEU A 359 10.41 -0.09 0.93
C LEU A 359 9.99 -1.24 1.84
N ALA A 360 10.46 -2.46 1.61
CA ALA A 360 10.20 -3.59 2.50
C ALA A 360 10.83 -3.37 3.88
N LEU A 361 12.06 -2.85 3.93
CA LEU A 361 12.71 -2.44 5.18
C LEU A 361 11.94 -1.30 5.86
N PHE A 362 11.55 -0.28 5.09
CA PHE A 362 10.76 0.83 5.61
C PHE A 362 9.41 0.37 6.15
N SER A 363 8.74 -0.59 5.49
CA SER A 363 7.50 -1.20 5.95
C SER A 363 7.65 -1.86 7.32
N ARG A 364 8.77 -2.56 7.55
CA ARG A 364 9.07 -3.15 8.86
C ARG A 364 9.32 -2.08 9.92
N GLU A 365 10.06 -1.02 9.57
CA GLU A 365 10.29 0.13 10.43
C GLU A 365 8.99 0.86 10.79
N LEU A 366 8.04 0.98 9.87
CA LEU A 366 6.71 1.54 10.14
C LEU A 366 5.96 0.70 11.18
N VAL A 367 5.93 -0.62 11.03
CA VAL A 367 5.31 -1.51 12.05
C VAL A 367 6.01 -1.37 13.40
N ASP A 368 7.35 -1.29 13.40
CA ASP A 368 8.15 -1.13 14.61
C ASP A 368 7.97 0.21 15.31
N LEU A 369 7.76 1.29 14.56
CA LEU A 369 7.46 2.61 15.08
C LEU A 369 6.04 2.66 15.65
N PHE A 370 5.05 2.23 14.86
CA PHE A 370 3.64 2.39 15.21
C PHE A 370 3.23 1.54 16.42
N LYS A 371 3.82 0.36 16.63
CA LYS A 371 3.56 -0.46 17.84
C LYS A 371 3.95 0.25 19.16
N THR A 372 4.80 1.28 19.10
CA THR A 372 5.20 2.07 20.28
C THR A 372 4.15 3.12 20.67
N PHE A 373 3.21 3.43 19.77
CA PHE A 373 2.11 4.34 20.04
C PHE A 373 0.85 3.58 20.50
N PRO A 374 0.04 4.19 21.37
CA PRO A 374 -1.24 3.60 21.77
C PRO A 374 -2.14 3.43 20.55
N HIS A 375 -2.82 2.29 20.45
CA HIS A 375 -3.71 1.95 19.33
C HIS A 375 -3.04 2.00 17.94
N CYS A 376 -1.71 2.05 17.87
CA CYS A 376 -0.96 2.19 16.62
C CYS A 376 -1.36 3.43 15.83
N ARG A 377 -1.62 4.56 16.50
CA ARG A 377 -2.05 5.81 15.86
C ARG A 377 -1.03 6.93 16.04
N LEU A 378 -0.80 7.71 14.99
CA LEU A 378 0.12 8.84 14.99
C LEU A 378 -0.42 9.99 14.10
N PRO A 379 -0.51 11.24 14.59
CA PRO A 379 -0.90 12.36 13.74
C PRO A 379 0.04 12.51 12.54
N PHE A 380 -0.50 12.73 11.34
CA PHE A 380 0.28 12.80 10.10
C PHE A 380 1.43 13.81 10.19
N SER A 381 1.16 14.99 10.75
CA SER A 381 2.13 16.08 10.93
C SER A 381 3.28 15.73 11.90
N ARG A 382 3.11 14.72 12.75
CA ARG A 382 4.11 14.27 13.73
C ARG A 382 4.92 13.07 13.26
N PHE A 383 4.65 12.52 12.07
CA PHE A 383 5.36 11.36 11.56
C PHE A 383 6.88 11.58 11.45
N ILE A 384 7.32 12.60 10.69
CA ILE A 384 8.76 12.83 10.47
C ILE A 384 9.51 13.08 11.80
N PRO A 385 9.01 13.92 12.74
CA PRO A 385 9.63 14.04 14.05
C PRO A 385 9.69 12.73 14.85
N ALA A 386 8.60 11.95 14.86
CA ALA A 386 8.54 10.68 15.60
C ALA A 386 9.51 9.63 15.03
N TYR A 387 9.56 9.50 13.71
CA TYR A 387 10.49 8.62 13.02
C TYR A 387 11.95 8.99 13.34
N HIS A 388 12.28 10.28 13.31
CA HIS A 388 13.61 10.76 13.68
C HIS A 388 13.97 10.47 15.14
N HIS A 389 13.01 10.64 16.05
CA HIS A 389 13.22 10.35 17.47
C HIS A 389 13.46 8.84 17.72
N HIS A 390 12.72 7.97 17.03
CA HIS A 390 12.80 6.53 17.24
C HIS A 390 14.03 5.89 16.59
N PHE A 391 14.36 6.27 15.35
CA PHE A 391 15.46 5.66 14.59
C PHE A 391 16.76 6.47 14.58
N GLY A 392 16.77 7.70 15.11
CA GLY A 392 17.94 8.59 15.11
C GLY A 392 18.32 9.12 13.72
N ARG A 393 17.44 8.99 12.72
CA ARG A 393 17.67 9.43 11.33
C ARG A 393 16.45 10.10 10.73
N GLN A 394 16.65 11.08 9.85
CA GLN A 394 15.53 11.74 9.17
C GLN A 394 14.93 10.79 8.13
N CYS A 395 13.60 10.65 8.13
CA CYS A 395 12.88 10.03 7.01
C CYS A 395 12.88 11.02 5.83
N ARG A 396 13.65 10.70 4.79
CA ARG A 396 13.67 11.47 3.54
C ARG A 396 12.77 10.75 2.56
N VAL A 397 11.64 11.37 2.23
CA VAL A 397 10.64 10.80 1.31
C VAL A 397 11.25 10.46 -0.05
N ALA A 398 12.14 11.33 -0.54
CA ALA A 398 12.83 11.13 -1.80
C ALA A 398 13.65 9.84 -1.85
N ASP A 399 14.25 9.40 -0.73
CA ASP A 399 15.07 8.18 -0.70
C ASP A 399 14.26 6.93 -1.12
N TYR A 400 12.92 7.00 -1.05
CA TYR A 400 12.00 5.94 -1.48
C TYR A 400 11.37 6.18 -2.86
N GLY A 401 11.80 7.21 -3.58
CA GLY A 401 11.30 7.57 -4.91
C GLY A 401 10.07 8.49 -4.93
N PHE A 402 9.68 9.05 -3.78
CA PHE A 402 8.50 9.90 -3.66
C PHE A 402 8.85 11.35 -3.31
N THR A 403 8.02 12.29 -3.72
CA THR A 403 8.18 13.74 -3.45
C THR A 403 7.32 14.20 -2.28
N LYS A 404 6.18 13.52 -2.06
CA LYS A 404 5.22 13.79 -0.99
C LYS A 404 5.07 12.58 -0.08
N LEU A 405 4.95 12.86 1.22
CA LEU A 405 4.81 11.81 2.24
C LEU A 405 3.49 11.04 2.11
N ALA A 406 2.42 11.70 1.66
CA ALA A 406 1.12 11.04 1.46
C ALA A 406 1.25 9.96 0.37
N ASP A 407 1.83 10.31 -0.77
CA ASP A 407 2.04 9.40 -1.91
C ASP A 407 2.90 8.18 -1.53
N LEU A 408 3.92 8.37 -0.67
CA LEU A 408 4.71 7.26 -0.12
C LEU A 408 3.85 6.29 0.71
N PHE A 409 2.91 6.80 1.51
CA PHE A 409 2.02 5.94 2.29
C PHE A 409 0.91 5.32 1.44
N ASP A 410 0.42 6.03 0.42
CA ASP A 410 -0.54 5.50 -0.55
C ASP A 410 0.04 4.35 -1.36
N ALA A 411 1.37 4.31 -1.54
CA ALA A 411 2.09 3.16 -2.10
C ALA A 411 2.24 1.97 -1.13
N LEU A 412 1.91 2.13 0.16
CA LEU A 412 1.98 1.10 1.19
C LEU A 412 0.63 0.85 1.90
N PRO A 413 -0.47 0.63 1.15
CA PRO A 413 -1.82 0.55 1.72
C PRO A 413 -2.02 -0.67 2.64
N HIS A 414 -1.18 -1.69 2.48
CA HIS A 414 -1.17 -2.91 3.29
C HIS A 414 -0.46 -2.74 4.64
N ILE A 415 0.27 -1.64 4.86
CA ILE A 415 1.00 -1.34 6.10
C ILE A 415 0.40 -0.15 6.83
N ILE A 416 0.14 0.95 6.11
CA ILE A 416 -0.34 2.21 6.68
C ILE A 416 -1.64 2.61 6.03
N GLN A 417 -2.54 3.16 6.84
CA GLN A 417 -3.76 3.80 6.40
C GLN A 417 -3.79 5.25 6.91
N ILE A 418 -4.25 6.16 6.05
CA ILE A 418 -4.46 7.57 6.37
C ILE A 418 -5.95 7.80 6.66
N LEU A 419 -6.28 8.03 7.93
CA LEU A 419 -7.62 8.36 8.40
C LEU A 419 -7.86 9.87 8.37
N GLY A 420 -9.12 10.27 8.20
CA GLY A 420 -9.55 11.66 8.17
C GLY A 420 -9.07 12.41 6.93
N GLU A 421 -9.37 13.71 6.90
CA GLU A 421 -9.06 14.60 5.78
C GLU A 421 -8.32 15.86 6.26
N GLY A 422 -7.66 16.55 5.31
CA GLY A 422 -7.02 17.84 5.57
C GLY A 422 -5.92 17.79 6.64
N ASN A 423 -6.00 18.69 7.61
CA ASN A 423 -5.03 18.81 8.70
C ASN A 423 -5.29 17.89 9.90
N LYS A 424 -6.44 17.19 9.96
CA LYS A 424 -6.79 16.23 11.02
C LYS A 424 -6.42 14.79 10.66
N ARG A 425 -5.56 14.60 9.65
CA ARG A 425 -5.12 13.28 9.21
C ARG A 425 -4.35 12.54 10.32
N ILE A 426 -4.75 11.29 10.55
CA ILE A 426 -4.11 10.38 11.49
C ILE A 426 -3.63 9.16 10.70
N LEU A 427 -2.38 8.77 10.92
CA LEU A 427 -1.83 7.53 10.42
C LEU A 427 -2.18 6.40 11.39
N THR A 428 -2.59 5.25 10.86
CA THR A 428 -2.75 4.00 11.61
C THR A 428 -2.13 2.83 10.85
N LEU A 429 -1.84 1.73 11.53
CA LEU A 429 -1.52 0.49 10.83
C LEU A 429 -2.75 -0.01 10.05
N ALA A 430 -2.55 -0.39 8.81
CA ALA A 430 -3.57 -1.00 7.98
C ALA A 430 -4.03 -2.33 8.60
N HIS A 431 -5.29 -2.68 8.37
CA HIS A 431 -5.92 -3.85 8.97
C HIS A 431 -5.10 -5.14 8.76
N LYS A 432 -4.64 -5.37 7.53
CA LYS A 432 -3.80 -6.52 7.19
C LYS A 432 -2.51 -6.60 8.02
N ALA A 433 -1.85 -5.48 8.26
CA ALA A 433 -0.66 -5.43 9.10
C ALA A 433 -1.01 -5.72 10.57
N GLN A 434 -2.16 -5.27 11.05
CA GLN A 434 -2.64 -5.55 12.40
C GLN A 434 -2.99 -7.04 12.59
N ILE A 435 -3.65 -7.68 11.62
CA ILE A 435 -3.91 -9.13 11.62
C ILE A 435 -2.59 -9.91 11.60
N LYS A 436 -1.63 -9.58 10.71
CA LYS A 436 -0.31 -10.23 10.69
C LYS A 436 0.41 -10.13 12.04
N ARG A 437 0.33 -8.96 12.69
CA ARG A 437 0.90 -8.75 14.02
C ARG A 437 0.18 -9.58 15.08
N PHE A 438 -1.15 -9.57 15.09
CA PHE A 438 -1.95 -10.38 16.01
C PHE A 438 -1.64 -11.86 15.86
N SER A 439 -1.60 -12.40 14.63
CA SER A 439 -1.24 -13.79 14.36
C SER A 439 0.13 -14.17 14.92
N SER A 440 1.13 -13.29 14.75
CA SER A 440 2.47 -13.50 15.31
C SER A 440 2.48 -13.54 16.84
N ASP A 441 1.79 -12.59 17.48
CA ASP A 441 1.68 -12.53 18.94
C ASP A 441 0.87 -13.72 19.50
N LEU A 442 -0.25 -14.06 18.86
CA LEU A 442 -1.08 -15.21 19.20
C LEU A 442 -0.27 -16.51 19.14
N LEU A 443 0.47 -16.74 18.06
CA LEU A 443 1.36 -17.90 17.95
C LEU A 443 2.42 -17.93 19.05
N ARG A 444 2.97 -16.78 19.42
CA ARG A 444 3.96 -16.68 20.49
C ARG A 444 3.34 -17.04 21.85
N VAL A 445 2.12 -16.56 22.13
CA VAL A 445 1.36 -16.93 23.33
C VAL A 445 1.05 -18.43 23.36
N LEU A 446 0.55 -18.98 22.25
CA LEU A 446 0.21 -20.40 22.12
C LEU A 446 1.43 -21.30 22.28
N LYS A 447 2.58 -20.96 21.67
CA LYS A 447 3.85 -21.68 21.83
C LYS A 447 4.35 -21.67 23.28
N GLY A 448 3.96 -20.66 24.06
CA GLY A 448 4.22 -20.60 25.51
C GLY A 448 3.32 -21.51 26.35
N GLN A 449 2.24 -22.06 25.78
CA GLN A 449 1.33 -22.97 26.49
C GLN A 449 1.78 -24.44 26.37
N PRO A 450 1.67 -25.25 27.43
CA PRO A 450 2.05 -26.67 27.39
C PRO A 450 1.32 -27.48 26.31
N THR A 451 0.03 -27.21 26.10
CA THR A 451 -0.81 -27.91 25.12
C THR A 451 -0.83 -27.25 23.74
N LYS A 452 -0.09 -26.15 23.56
CA LYS A 452 -0.18 -25.26 22.38
C LYS A 452 -1.61 -24.77 22.10
N SER A 453 -2.43 -24.68 23.15
CA SER A 453 -3.82 -24.24 23.11
C SER A 453 -4.15 -23.34 24.31
N ILE A 454 -5.15 -22.49 24.16
CA ILE A 454 -5.61 -21.56 25.20
C ILE A 454 -7.10 -21.24 25.07
N THR A 455 -7.76 -20.93 26.18
CA THR A 455 -9.14 -20.42 26.20
C THR A 455 -9.12 -18.89 26.15
N LEU A 456 -10.16 -18.27 25.58
CA LEU A 456 -10.23 -16.80 25.55
C LEU A 456 -10.23 -16.14 26.94
N GLU A 457 -10.80 -16.81 27.94
CA GLU A 457 -10.78 -16.34 29.33
C GLU A 457 -9.36 -16.22 29.91
N THR A 458 -8.48 -17.15 29.56
CA THR A 458 -7.10 -17.19 30.06
C THR A 458 -6.12 -16.43 29.15
N PHE A 459 -6.55 -16.09 27.93
CA PHE A 459 -5.72 -15.45 26.92
C PHE A 459 -5.08 -14.15 27.39
N SER A 460 -5.86 -13.25 28.01
CA SER A 460 -5.34 -11.96 28.50
C SER A 460 -4.16 -12.12 29.46
N SER A 461 -4.25 -13.07 30.41
CA SER A 461 -3.18 -13.31 31.39
C SER A 461 -1.94 -13.93 30.74
N ALA A 462 -2.12 -14.84 29.78
CA ALA A 462 -1.01 -15.45 29.07
C ALA A 462 -0.32 -14.45 28.13
N TYR A 463 -1.09 -13.58 27.48
CA TYR A 463 -0.59 -12.50 26.63
C TYR A 463 0.33 -11.58 27.43
N GLU A 464 -0.10 -11.09 28.60
CA GLU A 464 0.71 -10.22 29.45
C GLU A 464 2.04 -10.86 29.85
N LYS A 465 2.03 -12.15 30.21
CA LYS A 465 3.23 -12.90 30.61
C LYS A 465 4.23 -13.07 29.47
N VAL A 466 3.75 -13.31 28.25
CA VAL A 466 4.60 -13.67 27.09
C VAL A 466 5.00 -12.45 26.27
N ILE A 467 4.11 -11.47 26.14
CA ILE A 467 4.29 -10.28 25.31
C ILE A 467 4.82 -9.10 26.11
N ASN A 468 4.69 -9.13 27.45
CA ASN A 468 5.07 -8.08 28.38
C ASN A 468 4.35 -6.74 28.10
N ARG A 469 3.07 -6.82 27.74
CA ARG A 469 2.15 -5.70 27.49
C ARG A 469 0.74 -6.10 27.90
N GLN A 470 -0.05 -5.16 28.40
CA GLN A 470 -1.47 -5.38 28.69
C GLN A 470 -2.21 -5.77 27.41
N TRP A 471 -3.11 -6.75 27.53
CA TRP A 471 -3.96 -7.14 26.42
C TRP A 471 -5.02 -6.07 26.16
N ASN A 472 -5.09 -5.59 24.91
CA ASN A 472 -6.16 -4.73 24.45
C ASN A 472 -6.44 -5.04 22.98
N VAL A 473 -7.68 -5.46 22.68
CA VAL A 473 -8.11 -5.77 21.32
C VAL A 473 -8.04 -4.56 20.39
N VAL A 474 -8.34 -3.37 20.92
CA VAL A 474 -8.33 -2.10 20.17
C VAL A 474 -6.92 -1.72 19.70
N ASP A 475 -5.87 -2.26 20.34
CA ASP A 475 -4.50 -2.08 19.84
C ASP A 475 -4.27 -2.78 18.49
N TYR A 476 -5.12 -3.75 18.13
CA TYR A 476 -5.12 -4.50 16.87
C TYR A 476 -6.25 -4.07 15.91
N GLY A 477 -6.87 -2.91 16.15
CA GLY A 477 -7.67 -2.22 15.13
C GLY A 477 -9.11 -2.71 15.00
N VAL A 478 -9.57 -3.56 15.92
CA VAL A 478 -10.96 -3.99 16.01
C VAL A 478 -11.45 -3.93 17.46
N PHE A 479 -12.77 -4.03 17.65
CA PHE A 479 -13.38 -3.94 18.99
C PHE A 479 -13.62 -5.31 19.64
N ASP A 480 -13.69 -6.39 18.85
CA ASP A 480 -13.91 -7.76 19.33
C ASP A 480 -12.78 -8.69 18.87
N ILE A 481 -12.34 -9.58 19.77
CA ILE A 481 -11.32 -10.58 19.48
C ILE A 481 -11.82 -11.62 18.47
N GLU A 482 -13.12 -11.87 18.42
CA GLU A 482 -13.70 -12.79 17.43
C GLU A 482 -13.50 -12.28 16.00
N ASP A 483 -13.52 -10.96 15.78
CA ASP A 483 -13.22 -10.35 14.48
C ASP A 483 -11.77 -10.67 14.08
N LEU A 484 -10.81 -10.52 15.01
CA LEU A 484 -9.41 -10.91 14.75
C LEU A 484 -9.28 -12.40 14.42
N LEU A 485 -9.91 -13.26 15.21
CA LEU A 485 -9.79 -14.72 15.07
C LEU A 485 -10.40 -15.24 13.77
N THR A 486 -11.45 -14.60 13.27
CA THR A 486 -12.10 -14.99 12.01
C THR A 486 -11.19 -14.71 10.80
N GLU A 487 -10.25 -13.76 10.94
CA GLU A 487 -9.31 -13.39 9.87
C GLU A 487 -7.94 -14.03 9.98
N VAL A 488 -7.61 -14.64 11.13
CA VAL A 488 -6.42 -15.49 11.21
C VAL A 488 -6.69 -16.76 10.42
N GLY A 489 -5.85 -17.02 9.40
CA GLY A 489 -6.01 -18.21 8.57
C GLY A 489 -6.01 -19.52 9.36
N GLU A 490 -6.88 -20.45 8.99
CA GLU A 490 -7.07 -21.76 9.66
C GLU A 490 -5.80 -22.62 9.66
N THR A 491 -4.89 -22.38 8.73
CA THR A 491 -3.56 -23.02 8.67
C THR A 491 -2.63 -22.55 9.78
N THR A 492 -2.94 -21.42 10.43
CA THR A 492 -2.13 -20.81 11.50
C THR A 492 -2.67 -21.18 12.88
N VAL A 493 -4.00 -21.12 13.07
CA VAL A 493 -4.69 -21.47 14.31
C VAL A 493 -6.02 -22.16 14.02
N ILE A 494 -6.42 -23.09 14.88
CA ILE A 494 -7.75 -23.70 14.89
C ILE A 494 -8.55 -23.06 16.03
N VAL A 495 -9.72 -22.52 15.69
CA VAL A 495 -10.65 -21.95 16.66
C VAL A 495 -11.80 -22.95 16.86
N THR A 496 -11.90 -23.52 18.06
CA THR A 496 -12.96 -24.47 18.42
C THR A 496 -13.95 -23.80 19.36
N ARG A 497 -15.25 -23.86 19.01
CA ARG A 497 -16.35 -23.30 19.80
C ARG A 497 -17.10 -24.44 20.49
N SER A 498 -17.06 -24.48 21.82
CA SER A 498 -17.78 -25.45 22.64
C SER A 498 -18.79 -24.71 23.53
N GLY A 499 -19.97 -24.43 22.98
CA GLY A 499 -20.97 -23.59 23.64
C GLY A 499 -20.52 -22.13 23.71
N ALA A 500 -20.36 -21.60 24.93
CA ALA A 500 -19.86 -20.24 25.16
C ALA A 500 -18.32 -20.16 25.24
N GLU A 501 -17.64 -21.30 25.33
CA GLU A 501 -16.18 -21.34 25.47
C GLU A 501 -15.51 -21.40 24.10
N ILE A 502 -14.63 -20.43 23.84
CA ILE A 502 -13.80 -20.38 22.63
C ILE A 502 -12.39 -20.79 23.00
N THR A 503 -11.90 -21.83 22.33
CA THR A 503 -10.53 -22.33 22.46
C THR A 503 -9.77 -22.12 21.16
N VAL A 504 -8.53 -21.64 21.27
CA VAL A 504 -7.64 -21.40 20.14
C VAL A 504 -6.43 -22.31 20.31
N ALA A 505 -6.06 -23.06 19.26
CA ALA A 505 -4.95 -23.99 19.28
C ALA A 505 -4.10 -23.89 18.02
N ILE A 506 -2.81 -24.21 18.12
CA ILE A 506 -1.97 -24.42 16.94
C ILE A 506 -2.42 -25.72 16.27
N PRO A 507 -2.68 -25.74 14.94
CA PRO A 507 -3.03 -26.95 14.23
C PRO A 507 -1.97 -28.03 14.49
N LYS A 508 -2.41 -29.18 14.97
CA LYS A 508 -1.55 -30.37 14.98
C LYS A 508 -1.59 -30.93 13.57
N ARG A 509 -0.47 -30.87 12.84
CA ARG A 509 -0.35 -31.56 11.56
C ARG A 509 -0.41 -33.06 11.84
N GLU A 510 -1.55 -33.68 11.53
CA GLU A 510 -1.65 -35.14 11.51
C GLU A 510 -0.96 -35.64 10.23
N GLN A 511 -0.13 -36.68 10.38
CA GLN A 511 0.54 -37.28 9.24
C GLN A 511 -0.50 -37.94 8.32
N THR A 512 -0.35 -37.74 7.00
CA THR A 512 -1.11 -38.49 6.00
C THR A 512 -0.73 -39.97 6.02
N SER A 513 -1.60 -40.85 5.50
CA SER A 513 -1.33 -42.30 5.41
C SER A 513 -0.01 -42.63 4.70
N GLU A 514 0.36 -41.86 3.69
CA GLU A 514 1.63 -42.01 2.96
C GLU A 514 2.84 -41.54 3.78
N GLU A 515 2.71 -40.44 4.53
CA GLU A 515 3.75 -39.95 5.44
C GLU A 515 3.97 -40.93 6.60
N ILE A 516 2.92 -41.57 7.11
CA ILE A 516 3.00 -42.63 8.13
C ILE A 516 3.81 -43.81 7.58
N GLU A 517 3.52 -44.26 6.36
CA GLU A 517 4.26 -45.38 5.75
C GLU A 517 5.72 -45.01 5.48
N ARG A 518 5.98 -43.79 4.99
CA ARG A 518 7.36 -43.26 4.87
C ARG A 518 8.08 -43.22 6.21
N THR A 519 7.39 -42.85 7.29
CA THR A 519 7.97 -42.81 8.66
C THR A 519 8.32 -44.22 9.14
N ARG A 520 7.52 -45.23 8.80
CA ARG A 520 7.85 -46.64 9.09
C ARG A 520 9.10 -47.12 8.34
N LEU A 521 9.21 -46.78 7.04
CA LEU A 521 10.40 -47.08 6.25
C LEU A 521 11.64 -46.36 6.80
N PHE A 522 11.48 -45.09 7.16
CA PHE A 522 12.53 -44.31 7.81
C PHE A 522 13.00 -44.94 9.12
N ALA A 523 12.10 -45.48 9.95
CA ALA A 523 12.48 -46.21 11.15
C ALA A 523 13.44 -47.38 10.85
N ALA A 524 13.19 -48.15 9.77
CA ALA A 524 14.08 -49.23 9.36
C ALA A 524 15.45 -48.70 8.88
N GLU A 525 15.46 -47.60 8.13
CA GLU A 525 16.67 -46.93 7.65
C GLU A 525 17.50 -46.35 8.79
N VAL A 526 16.86 -45.85 9.85
CA VAL A 526 17.55 -45.38 11.06
C VAL A 526 18.28 -46.53 11.75
N VAL A 527 17.63 -47.70 11.88
CA VAL A 527 18.28 -48.91 12.42
C VAL A 527 19.45 -49.35 11.54
N GLU A 528 19.31 -49.23 10.22
CA GLU A 528 20.37 -49.52 9.25
C GLU A 528 21.52 -48.52 9.30
N LEU A 529 21.25 -47.25 9.55
CA LEU A 529 22.31 -46.25 9.69
C LEU A 529 23.05 -46.41 11.02
N LEU A 530 22.31 -46.60 12.12
CA LEU A 530 22.88 -46.66 13.46
C LEU A 530 23.66 -47.96 13.70
N ARG A 531 23.33 -49.09 13.08
CA ARG A 531 24.13 -50.34 13.23
C ARG A 531 25.58 -50.20 12.75
N HIS A 532 25.86 -49.26 11.84
CA HIS A 532 27.21 -48.97 11.37
C HIS A 532 27.96 -48.01 12.31
N SER A 533 27.27 -47.43 13.29
CA SER A 533 27.87 -46.52 14.27
C SER A 533 28.29 -47.28 15.53
N PRO A 534 29.43 -46.93 16.16
CA PRO A 534 29.86 -47.54 17.41
C PRO A 534 28.76 -47.46 18.47
N GLN A 535 28.44 -48.59 19.10
CA GLN A 535 27.41 -48.69 20.15
C GLN A 535 25.99 -48.30 19.70
N CYS A 536 25.72 -48.28 18.38
CA CYS A 536 24.44 -47.83 17.82
C CYS A 536 24.05 -46.40 18.23
N LYS A 537 25.06 -45.53 18.45
CA LYS A 537 24.87 -44.15 18.87
C LYS A 537 25.48 -43.18 17.87
N MET A 538 24.86 -42.02 17.73
CA MET A 538 25.34 -40.94 16.88
C MET A 538 24.99 -39.58 17.51
N GLN A 539 25.81 -38.56 17.26
CA GLN A 539 25.44 -37.19 17.61
C GLN A 539 24.28 -36.70 16.74
N PHE A 540 23.29 -36.04 17.34
CA PHE A 540 22.09 -35.55 16.64
C PHE A 540 22.41 -34.71 15.40
N ASN A 541 23.38 -33.80 15.50
CA ASN A 541 23.81 -32.93 14.39
C ASN A 541 24.55 -33.68 13.26
N ARG A 542 25.01 -34.92 13.48
CA ARG A 542 25.68 -35.75 12.47
C ARG A 542 24.72 -36.67 11.72
N PHE A 543 23.48 -36.79 12.16
CA PHE A 543 22.51 -37.70 11.56
C PHE A 543 22.23 -37.37 10.09
N ILE A 544 21.86 -36.12 9.78
CA ILE A 544 21.51 -35.72 8.40
C ILE A 544 22.70 -35.92 7.43
N PRO A 545 23.95 -35.48 7.77
CA PRO A 545 25.11 -35.79 6.93
C PRO A 545 25.36 -37.29 6.75
N ALA A 546 25.25 -38.09 7.82
CA ALA A 546 25.48 -39.53 7.77
C ALA A 546 24.41 -40.25 6.94
N TYR A 547 23.15 -39.85 7.07
CA TYR A 547 22.03 -40.38 6.28
C TYR A 547 22.25 -40.09 4.78
N HIS A 548 22.66 -38.87 4.44
CA HIS A 548 22.97 -38.51 3.05
C HIS A 548 24.14 -39.33 2.49
N HIS A 549 25.18 -39.53 3.29
CA HIS A 549 26.34 -40.32 2.88
C HIS A 549 25.99 -41.81 2.68
N HIS A 550 25.16 -42.39 3.55
CA HIS A 550 24.82 -43.81 3.51
C HIS A 550 23.79 -44.16 2.42
N PHE A 551 22.74 -43.34 2.27
CA PHE A 551 21.63 -43.64 1.35
C PHE A 551 21.69 -42.84 0.03
N GLY A 552 22.67 -41.94 -0.14
CA GLY A 552 22.81 -41.12 -1.35
C GLY A 552 21.66 -40.14 -1.57
N ARG A 553 20.85 -39.84 -0.55
CA ARG A 553 19.70 -38.94 -0.63
C ARG A 553 19.54 -38.07 0.61
N GLN A 554 19.00 -36.87 0.44
CA GLN A 554 18.78 -35.96 1.56
C GLN A 554 17.57 -36.39 2.39
N CYS A 555 17.75 -36.49 3.72
CA CYS A 555 16.62 -36.68 4.64
C CYS A 555 15.82 -35.37 4.75
N ARG A 556 14.76 -35.25 3.95
CA ARG A 556 13.82 -34.12 4.01
C ARG A 556 12.73 -34.44 5.03
N VAL A 557 12.83 -33.81 6.20
CA VAL A 557 11.90 -34.05 7.34
C VAL A 557 10.43 -33.80 6.96
N ALA A 558 10.18 -32.85 6.05
CA ALA A 558 8.84 -32.52 5.55
C ALA A 558 8.16 -33.68 4.81
N ASP A 559 8.93 -34.60 4.20
CA ASP A 559 8.40 -35.77 3.48
C ASP A 559 7.73 -36.79 4.42
N TYR A 560 7.96 -36.64 5.72
CA TYR A 560 7.40 -37.47 6.77
C TYR A 560 6.31 -36.73 7.56
N GLY A 561 5.91 -35.53 7.16
CA GLY A 561 4.90 -34.74 7.87
C GLY A 561 5.43 -33.93 9.06
N PHE A 562 6.75 -33.84 9.25
CA PHE A 562 7.37 -33.11 10.36
C PHE A 562 8.13 -31.87 9.90
N SER A 563 8.32 -30.90 10.80
CA SER A 563 9.07 -29.68 10.51
C SER A 563 10.49 -29.71 11.08
N LYS A 564 10.71 -30.51 12.12
CA LYS A 564 11.99 -30.67 12.81
C LYS A 564 12.35 -32.13 12.93
N LEU A 565 13.63 -32.45 12.75
CA LEU A 565 14.13 -33.83 12.85
C LEU A 565 13.84 -34.48 14.21
N ILE A 566 13.83 -33.69 15.28
CA ILE A 566 13.49 -34.19 16.61
C ILE A 566 12.05 -34.72 16.68
N GLU A 567 11.09 -34.04 16.03
CA GLU A 567 9.69 -34.46 15.98
C GLU A 567 9.55 -35.80 15.22
N LEU A 568 10.33 -35.97 14.15
CA LEU A 568 10.38 -37.23 13.38
C LEU A 568 10.94 -38.39 14.22
N PHE A 569 11.95 -38.15 15.07
CA PHE A 569 12.46 -39.19 15.96
C PHE A 569 11.52 -39.49 17.13
N GLU A 570 10.85 -38.49 17.68
CA GLU A 570 9.81 -38.66 18.70
C GLU A 570 8.63 -39.50 18.19
N ALA A 571 8.41 -39.54 16.87
CA ALA A 571 7.41 -40.39 16.23
C ALA A 571 7.81 -41.87 16.12
N ILE A 572 9.08 -42.21 16.40
CA ILE A 572 9.60 -43.59 16.42
C ILE A 572 10.30 -43.91 17.76
N PRO A 573 9.61 -43.76 18.90
CA PRO A 573 10.21 -43.84 20.23
C PRO A 573 10.75 -45.24 20.58
N ASP A 574 10.22 -46.27 19.92
CA ASP A 574 10.67 -47.66 20.08
C ASP A 574 12.03 -47.93 19.42
N ILE A 575 12.48 -47.03 18.52
CA ILE A 575 13.70 -47.18 17.73
C ILE A 575 14.81 -46.25 18.22
N VAL A 576 14.48 -44.99 18.52
CA VAL A 576 15.46 -43.95 18.87
C VAL A 576 15.13 -43.34 20.22
N GLN A 577 16.15 -43.21 21.06
CA GLN A 577 16.08 -42.48 22.33
C GLN A 577 17.16 -41.40 22.39
N PHE A 578 16.79 -40.26 22.95
CA PHE A 578 17.71 -39.14 23.15
C PHE A 578 18.39 -39.24 24.52
N PHE A 579 19.71 -39.01 24.52
CA PHE A 579 20.51 -38.90 25.74
C PHE A 579 21.25 -37.57 25.70
N GLU A 580 21.06 -36.73 26.70
CA GLU A 580 21.89 -35.55 26.91
C GLU A 580 23.26 -36.00 27.44
N LEU A 581 24.33 -35.59 26.77
CA LEU A 581 25.68 -35.75 27.28
C LEU A 581 25.93 -34.63 28.30
N TYR A 582 25.95 -34.99 29.59
CA TYR A 582 26.35 -34.11 30.70
C TYR A 582 27.86 -33.88 30.72
#